data_AF-A0A938VD80-F1
#
_entry.id   AF-A0A938VD80-F1
#
_cell.length_a   1.000
_cell.length_b   1.000
_cell.length_c   1.000
_cell.angle_alpha   90.00
_cell.angle_beta   90.00
_cell.angle_gamma   90.00
#
_symmetry.space_group_name_H-M   'P 1'
#
loop_
_entity.id
_entity.type
_entity.pdbx_description
1 polymer ?
#
loop_
_entity_poly.entity_id
_entity_poly.type
_entity_poly.pdbx_seq_one_letter_code
_entity_poly.pdbx_strand_id
1 'polypeptide(L)'
;MAVAEEVVSRFVLSGNLDSRSANRALLELPVVLHGDLGFRHDLTLRLVKQEIINAWDWSVWTSDATIPLPNPIAFGVLLFDQDGRPILLPDFVPGLNVLFGNGAPPFMAERAVPVMLDRVTGHPGNTTLRVLPRAIPREPTRTPTRTPLASVTATPVSGSSISGC
;
A
#
# COMPACT_ATOMS: atom_id res chain seq x y z
N MET A 1 2.81 -1.48 28.72
CA MET A 1 2.14 -1.97 27.50
C MET A 1 2.64 -1.16 26.33
N ALA A 2 3.39 -1.77 25.41
CA ALA A 2 3.67 -1.13 24.12
C ALA A 2 2.41 -1.27 23.27
N VAL A 3 1.82 -0.14 22.85
CA VAL A 3 0.77 -0.15 21.83
C VAL A 3 1.50 -0.47 20.53
N ALA A 4 1.15 -1.58 19.88
CA ALA A 4 1.72 -1.90 18.58
C ALA A 4 1.29 -0.81 17.60
N GLU A 5 2.23 0.00 17.15
CA GLU A 5 1.96 1.07 16.20
C GLU A 5 1.51 0.44 14.87
N GLU A 6 0.34 0.87 14.41
CA GLU A 6 -0.32 0.31 13.23
C GLU A 6 0.48 0.73 11.98
N VAL A 7 1.20 -0.21 11.37
CA VAL A 7 1.94 0.06 10.13
C VAL A 7 0.93 0.27 9.00
N VAL A 8 0.73 1.54 8.65
CA VAL A 8 -0.12 1.95 7.53
C VAL A 8 0.59 1.55 6.24
N SER A 9 0.11 0.47 5.63
CA SER A 9 0.65 -0.12 4.40
C SER A 9 -0.23 0.13 3.18
N ARG A 10 -1.32 0.89 3.33
CA ARG A 10 -2.27 1.29 2.29
C ARG A 10 -2.94 2.61 2.66
N PHE A 11 -3.16 3.48 1.67
CA PHE A 11 -4.05 4.63 1.82
C PHE A 11 -5.21 4.55 0.84
N VAL A 12 -6.42 4.79 1.36
CA VAL A 12 -7.66 4.76 0.59
C VAL A 12 -8.14 6.21 0.44
N LEU A 13 -8.28 6.66 -0.80
CA LEU A 13 -8.93 7.93 -1.08
C LEU A 13 -10.43 7.68 -1.24
N SER A 14 -11.25 8.48 -0.56
CA SER A 14 -12.71 8.35 -0.62
C SER A 14 -13.38 9.72 -0.59
N GLY A 15 -14.57 9.80 -1.20
CA GLY A 15 -15.37 11.03 -1.27
C GLY A 15 -15.54 11.53 -2.69
N ASN A 16 -16.04 12.75 -2.82
CA ASN A 16 -16.33 13.35 -4.13
C ASN A 16 -15.25 14.36 -4.55
N LEU A 17 -14.94 14.37 -5.84
CA LEU A 17 -14.27 15.45 -6.56
C LEU A 17 -15.33 16.24 -7.34
N ASP A 18 -15.49 17.55 -7.12
CA ASP A 18 -16.50 18.32 -7.87
C ASP A 18 -16.14 18.32 -9.36
N SER A 19 -16.97 17.68 -10.18
CA SER A 19 -16.77 17.66 -11.64
C SER A 19 -16.84 19.04 -12.28
N ARG A 20 -17.45 20.01 -11.59
CA ARG A 20 -17.57 21.42 -11.99
C ARG A 20 -16.43 22.29 -11.49
N SER A 21 -15.44 21.71 -10.81
CA SER A 21 -14.21 22.42 -10.45
C SER A 21 -13.63 23.10 -11.68
N ALA A 22 -13.06 24.29 -11.50
CA ALA A 22 -12.41 25.01 -12.58
C ALA A 22 -11.31 24.15 -13.21
N ASN A 23 -11.11 24.33 -14.52
CA ASN A 23 -10.00 23.73 -15.23
C ASN A 23 -8.68 24.06 -14.53
N ARG A 24 -7.82 23.06 -14.33
CA ARG A 24 -6.57 23.14 -13.57
C ARG A 24 -6.72 23.48 -12.09
N ALA A 25 -7.92 23.34 -11.51
CA ALA A 25 -8.07 23.37 -10.06
C ALA A 25 -7.15 22.35 -9.41
N LEU A 26 -6.37 22.79 -8.42
CA LEU A 26 -5.41 21.99 -7.67
C LEU A 26 -5.98 21.67 -6.29
N LEU A 27 -5.91 20.39 -5.92
CA LEU A 27 -6.17 19.91 -4.57
C LEU A 27 -4.92 19.23 -4.04
N GLU A 28 -4.50 19.57 -2.83
CA GLU A 28 -3.38 18.94 -2.14
C GLU A 28 -3.88 18.29 -0.85
N LEU A 29 -3.57 17.01 -0.68
CA LEU A 29 -3.97 16.23 0.48
C LEU A 29 -2.70 15.67 1.16
N PRO A 30 -2.48 15.95 2.45
CA PRO A 30 -1.38 15.34 3.17
C PRO A 30 -1.62 13.84 3.33
N VAL A 31 -0.60 13.05 3.07
CA VAL A 31 -0.59 11.59 3.24
C VAL A 31 0.61 11.25 4.10
N VAL A 32 0.41 10.41 5.11
CA VAL A 32 1.49 9.93 5.97
C VAL A 32 1.70 8.46 5.73
N LEU A 33 2.93 8.08 5.41
CA LEU A 33 3.37 6.69 5.26
C LEU A 33 4.31 6.32 6.41
N HIS A 34 4.14 5.14 6.98
CA HIS A 34 5.06 4.61 8.00
C HIS A 34 5.83 3.45 7.40
N GLY A 35 7.17 3.56 7.39
CA GLY A 35 8.05 2.46 6.97
C GLY A 35 8.09 1.34 8.01
N ASP A 36 8.63 0.18 7.63
CA ASP A 36 8.75 -0.99 8.53
C ASP A 36 9.62 -0.73 9.76
N LEU A 37 10.52 0.27 9.69
CA LEU A 37 11.36 0.71 10.80
C LEU A 37 10.67 1.74 11.72
N GLY A 38 9.40 2.06 11.47
CA GLY A 38 8.63 3.04 12.26
C GLY A 38 8.89 4.50 11.87
N PHE A 39 9.74 4.76 10.86
CA PHE A 39 9.93 6.14 10.37
C PHE A 39 8.67 6.64 9.66
N ARG A 40 8.27 7.84 10.03
CA ARG A 40 7.20 8.59 9.38
C ARG A 40 7.75 9.30 8.15
N HIS A 41 7.05 9.13 7.03
CA HIS A 41 7.32 9.77 5.76
C HIS A 41 6.13 10.65 5.37
N ASP A 42 6.36 11.95 5.22
CA ASP A 42 5.34 12.89 4.79
C ASP A 42 5.27 12.97 3.26
N LEU A 43 4.09 12.67 2.74
CA LEU A 43 3.77 12.67 1.32
C LEU A 43 2.67 13.70 1.05
N THR A 44 2.57 14.18 -0.18
CA THR A 44 1.49 15.04 -0.64
C THR A 44 0.85 14.43 -1.87
N LEU A 45 -0.43 14.08 -1.78
CA LEU A 45 -1.23 13.69 -2.93
C LEU A 45 -1.80 14.95 -3.58
N ARG A 46 -1.41 15.20 -4.82
CA ARG A 46 -1.91 16.30 -5.65
C ARG A 46 -2.92 15.78 -6.66
N LEU A 47 -4.04 16.47 -6.80
CA LEU A 47 -5.03 16.23 -7.85
C LEU A 47 -5.23 17.51 -8.65
N VAL A 48 -5.14 17.44 -9.98
CA VAL A 48 -5.31 18.55 -10.90
C VAL A 48 -6.46 18.25 -11.87
N LYS A 49 -7.46 19.14 -11.91
CA LYS A 49 -8.62 19.00 -12.81
C LYS A 49 -8.21 19.16 -14.27
N GLN A 50 -8.51 18.18 -15.12
CA GLN A 50 -8.31 18.30 -16.56
C GLN A 50 -9.36 19.20 -17.22
N GLU A 51 -9.03 19.77 -18.39
CA GLU A 51 -9.80 20.88 -18.97
C GLU A 51 -11.08 20.49 -19.72
N ILE A 52 -11.13 19.27 -20.26
CA ILE A 52 -12.13 18.89 -21.27
C ILE A 52 -13.08 17.82 -20.76
N ILE A 53 -12.60 16.95 -19.87
CA ILE A 53 -13.33 15.76 -19.44
C ILE A 53 -13.49 15.72 -17.92
N ASN A 54 -14.38 14.87 -17.43
CA ASN A 54 -14.47 14.57 -16.01
C ASN A 54 -13.29 13.68 -15.57
N ALA A 55 -12.10 14.26 -15.59
CA ALA A 55 -10.88 13.59 -15.17
C ALA A 55 -10.00 14.48 -14.31
N TRP A 56 -9.17 13.83 -13.51
CA TRP A 56 -8.20 14.46 -12.63
C TRP A 56 -6.86 13.75 -12.78
N ASP A 57 -5.80 14.51 -13.08
CA ASP A 57 -4.44 14.02 -12.98
C ASP A 57 -4.08 13.94 -11.50
N TRP A 58 -3.59 12.80 -11.05
CA TRP A 58 -3.11 12.64 -9.69
C TRP A 58 -1.60 12.39 -9.67
N SER A 59 -0.94 12.89 -8.62
CA SER A 59 0.47 12.63 -8.40
C SER A 59 0.80 12.64 -6.91
N VAL A 60 1.78 11.82 -6.52
CA VAL A 60 2.30 11.78 -5.14
C VAL A 60 3.66 12.44 -5.13
N TRP A 61 3.86 13.35 -4.19
CA TRP A 61 5.08 14.11 -3.98
C TRP A 61 5.62 13.86 -2.58
N THR A 62 6.92 14.04 -2.40
CA THR A 62 7.53 14.06 -1.06
C THR A 62 8.70 15.03 -1.01
N SER A 63 8.90 15.64 0.16
CA SER A 63 10.11 16.38 0.52
C SER A 63 11.08 15.55 1.36
N ASP A 64 10.75 14.28 1.62
CA ASP A 64 11.56 13.38 2.42
C ASP A 64 12.81 12.94 1.65
N ALA A 65 13.98 13.43 2.10
CA ALA A 65 15.27 13.10 1.50
C ALA A 65 15.64 11.61 1.62
N THR A 66 14.97 10.85 2.49
CA THR A 66 15.14 9.40 2.59
C THR A 66 14.41 8.63 1.48
N ILE A 67 13.60 9.28 0.65
CA ILE A 67 12.99 8.67 -0.54
C ILE A 67 13.69 9.24 -1.78
N PRO A 68 14.72 8.55 -2.33
CA PRO A 68 15.58 9.10 -3.40
C PRO A 68 14.93 9.03 -4.80
N LEU A 69 13.60 8.99 -4.88
CA LEU A 69 12.86 8.94 -6.13
C LEU A 69 12.59 10.36 -6.65
N PRO A 70 12.63 10.58 -7.98
CA PRO A 70 12.24 11.86 -8.55
C PRO A 70 10.77 12.16 -8.26
N ASN A 71 10.45 13.42 -8.02
CA ASN A 71 9.06 13.86 -7.91
C ASN A 71 8.44 14.07 -9.31
N PRO A 72 7.17 13.66 -9.54
CA PRO A 72 6.34 12.90 -8.60
C PRO A 72 6.77 11.43 -8.51
N ILE A 73 6.69 10.86 -7.30
CA ILE A 73 7.09 9.47 -7.04
C ILE A 73 6.07 8.44 -7.55
N ALA A 74 4.83 8.88 -7.77
CA ALA A 74 3.79 8.13 -8.49
C ALA A 74 2.82 9.12 -9.14
N PHE A 75 2.17 8.71 -10.23
CA PHE A 75 1.18 9.53 -10.93
C PHE A 75 0.22 8.68 -11.75
N GLY A 76 -0.88 9.29 -12.17
CA GLY A 76 -1.85 8.68 -13.08
C GLY A 76 -3.04 9.59 -13.33
N VAL A 77 -4.11 9.02 -13.89
CA VAL A 77 -5.34 9.76 -14.21
C VAL A 77 -6.53 9.06 -13.58
N LEU A 78 -7.41 9.83 -12.94
CA LEU A 78 -8.75 9.40 -12.53
C LEU A 78 -9.75 9.85 -13.58
N LEU A 79 -10.44 8.90 -14.20
CA LEU A 79 -11.51 9.18 -15.15
C LEU A 79 -12.84 8.82 -14.52
N PHE A 80 -13.85 9.65 -14.76
CA PHE A 80 -15.22 9.41 -14.34
C PHE A 80 -16.15 9.37 -15.55
N ASP A 81 -17.19 8.54 -15.47
CA ASP A 81 -18.26 8.53 -16.47
C ASP A 81 -19.21 9.74 -16.29
N GLN A 82 -20.26 9.78 -17.10
CA GLN A 82 -21.25 10.86 -17.06
C GLN A 82 -22.03 10.91 -15.74
N ASP A 83 -22.16 9.76 -15.07
CA ASP A 83 -22.81 9.65 -13.77
C ASP A 83 -21.84 9.99 -12.63
N GLY A 84 -20.56 10.26 -12.89
CA GLY A 84 -19.55 10.54 -11.88
C GLY A 84 -18.96 9.29 -11.21
N ARG A 85 -19.15 8.11 -11.78
CA ARG A 85 -18.54 6.86 -11.28
C ARG A 85 -17.14 6.70 -11.86
N PRO A 86 -16.18 6.16 -11.10
CA PRO A 86 -14.82 5.96 -11.59
C PRO A 86 -14.84 4.92 -12.72
N ILE A 87 -14.20 5.27 -13.84
CA ILE A 87 -13.91 4.35 -14.93
C ILE A 87 -12.61 3.63 -14.56
N LEU A 88 -12.75 2.40 -14.06
CA LEU A 88 -11.60 1.56 -13.75
C LEU A 88 -11.06 0.98 -15.07
N LEU A 89 -9.85 1.39 -15.44
CA LEU A 89 -9.15 0.75 -16.55
C LEU A 89 -8.80 -0.70 -16.13
N PRO A 90 -9.05 -1.70 -16.99
CA PRO A 90 -8.61 -3.07 -16.74
C PRO A 90 -7.11 -3.06 -16.40
N ASP A 91 -6.73 -3.84 -15.38
CA ASP A 91 -5.34 -3.99 -14.89
C ASP A 91 -4.68 -2.75 -14.28
N PHE A 92 -5.41 -1.63 -14.15
CA PHE A 92 -4.89 -0.46 -13.45
C PHE A 92 -5.13 -0.57 -11.94
N VAL A 93 -4.17 -1.16 -11.23
CA VAL A 93 -4.03 -1.01 -9.79
C VAL A 93 -2.98 0.05 -9.54
N PRO A 94 -3.34 1.29 -9.19
CA PRO A 94 -2.34 2.30 -8.87
C PRO A 94 -1.61 1.85 -7.59
N GLY A 95 -0.33 1.50 -7.76
CA GLY A 95 0.57 1.14 -6.67
C GLY A 95 1.65 2.20 -6.53
N LEU A 96 1.90 2.64 -5.31
CA LEU A 96 3.01 3.51 -4.97
C LEU A 96 4.23 2.65 -4.65
N ASN A 97 5.19 2.66 -5.57
CA ASN A 97 6.51 2.07 -5.36
C ASN A 97 7.40 3.05 -4.59
N VAL A 98 7.93 2.65 -3.44
CA VAL A 98 8.79 3.50 -2.60
C VAL A 98 10.12 2.80 -2.33
N LEU A 99 11.21 3.47 -2.69
CA LEU A 99 12.55 3.10 -2.29
C LEU A 99 12.96 3.97 -1.10
N PHE A 100 13.61 3.37 -0.09
CA PHE A 100 14.13 4.10 1.05
C PHE A 100 15.67 4.10 1.07
N GLY A 101 16.27 5.27 1.26
CA GLY A 101 17.70 5.49 1.40
C GLY A 101 18.23 5.27 2.82
N ASN A 102 17.35 5.04 3.80
CA ASN A 102 17.71 4.76 5.20
C ASN A 102 17.93 3.26 5.48
N GLY A 103 17.96 2.41 4.46
CA GLY A 103 18.11 0.96 4.59
C GLY A 103 16.83 0.21 4.96
N ALA A 104 15.68 0.89 5.07
CA ALA A 104 14.39 0.21 5.20
C ALA A 104 14.08 -0.63 3.95
N PRO A 105 13.39 -1.78 4.09
CA PRO A 105 12.96 -2.57 2.95
C PRO A 105 12.07 -1.73 1.99
N PRO A 106 12.28 -1.80 0.67
CA PRO A 106 11.48 -1.02 -0.27
C PRO A 106 10.06 -1.57 -0.37
N PHE A 107 9.10 -0.66 -0.61
CA PHE A 107 7.75 -1.02 -1.03
C PHE A 107 7.70 -1.14 -2.55
N MET A 108 7.93 -2.35 -3.08
CA MET A 108 8.00 -2.61 -4.52
C MET A 108 7.17 -3.84 -4.90
N ALA A 109 6.68 -3.87 -6.13
CA ALA A 109 5.92 -4.99 -6.70
C ALA A 109 4.78 -5.46 -5.77
N GLU A 110 4.82 -6.68 -5.26
CA GLU A 110 3.82 -7.23 -4.34
C GLU A 110 3.71 -6.48 -3.00
N ARG A 111 4.74 -5.71 -2.64
CA ARG A 111 4.80 -4.85 -1.46
C ARG A 111 4.59 -3.36 -1.77
N ALA A 112 4.31 -3.01 -3.03
CA ALA A 112 3.97 -1.63 -3.38
C ALA A 112 2.79 -1.17 -2.53
N VAL A 113 2.81 0.07 -2.05
CA VAL A 113 1.72 0.63 -1.26
C VAL A 113 0.53 0.82 -2.19
N PRO A 114 -0.55 0.02 -2.10
CA PRO A 114 -1.69 0.18 -3.00
C PRO A 114 -2.37 1.52 -2.72
N VAL A 115 -2.61 2.26 -3.79
CA VAL A 115 -3.37 3.52 -3.79
C VAL A 115 -4.79 3.17 -4.22
N MET A 116 -5.73 3.10 -3.29
CA MET A 116 -7.11 2.77 -3.63
C MET A 116 -7.89 4.04 -3.95
N LEU A 117 -8.30 4.19 -5.21
CA LEU A 117 -9.05 5.34 -5.71
C LEU A 117 -10.47 4.95 -6.17
N ASP A 118 -10.86 3.69 -5.97
CA ASP A 118 -12.14 3.09 -6.36
C ASP A 118 -13.36 3.68 -5.61
N ARG A 119 -13.12 4.34 -4.47
CA ARG A 119 -14.15 5.01 -3.67
C ARG A 119 -14.25 6.51 -3.91
N VAL A 120 -13.54 7.01 -4.92
CA VAL A 120 -13.64 8.40 -5.35
C VAL A 120 -14.78 8.51 -6.36
N THR A 121 -15.62 9.52 -6.21
CA THR A 121 -16.65 9.88 -7.20
C THR A 121 -16.33 11.23 -7.83
N GLY A 122 -16.88 11.47 -9.00
CA GLY A 122 -16.77 12.72 -9.76
C GLY A 122 -18.14 13.33 -10.04
N HIS A 123 -19.03 13.39 -9.05
CA HIS A 123 -20.34 14.01 -9.20
C HIS A 123 -20.26 15.54 -9.16
N PRO A 124 -21.20 16.26 -9.79
CA PRO A 124 -21.32 17.70 -9.59
C PRO A 124 -21.72 17.99 -8.14
N GLY A 125 -20.94 18.80 -7.44
CA GLY A 125 -21.16 19.11 -6.02
C GLY A 125 -19.84 19.18 -5.24
N ASN A 126 -19.88 19.63 -4.00
CA ASN A 126 -18.67 19.94 -3.23
C ASN A 126 -17.63 18.80 -3.23
N THR A 127 -16.35 19.19 -3.31
CA THR A 127 -15.23 18.29 -3.07
C THR A 127 -15.23 17.88 -1.59
N THR A 128 -15.25 16.57 -1.33
CA THR A 128 -15.35 15.98 0.03
C THR A 128 -14.29 14.92 0.30
N LEU A 129 -13.16 14.99 -0.43
CA LEU A 129 -12.09 14.00 -0.36
C LEU A 129 -11.53 13.82 1.05
N ARG A 130 -11.29 12.56 1.40
CA ARG A 130 -10.63 12.12 2.64
C ARG A 130 -9.64 11.01 2.32
N VAL A 131 -8.45 11.13 2.91
CA VAL A 131 -7.46 10.06 2.96
C VAL A 131 -7.72 9.24 4.22
N LEU A 132 -8.06 7.97 4.05
CA LEU A 132 -8.27 7.04 5.15
C LEU A 132 -7.03 6.15 5.27
N PRO A 133 -6.30 6.18 6.40
CA PRO A 133 -5.32 5.15 6.69
C PRO A 133 -6.07 3.82 6.88
N ARG A 134 -5.53 2.74 6.33
CA ARG A 134 -6.05 1.41 6.61
C ARG A 134 -4.87 0.47 6.84
N ALA A 135 -4.75 -0.10 8.04
CA ALA A 135 -3.90 -1.27 8.18
C ALA A 135 -4.31 -2.34 7.18
N ILE A 136 -3.31 -2.92 6.51
CA ILE A 136 -3.44 -4.29 6.07
C ILE A 136 -3.49 -5.11 7.37
N PRO A 137 -4.56 -5.88 7.61
CA PRO A 137 -4.56 -6.83 8.71
C PRO A 137 -3.31 -7.68 8.54
N ARG A 138 -2.38 -7.63 9.51
CA ARG A 138 -1.27 -8.58 9.51
C ARG A 138 -1.92 -9.95 9.54
N GLU A 139 -1.67 -10.78 8.53
CA GLU A 139 -2.07 -12.18 8.62
C GLU A 139 -1.48 -12.65 9.95
N PRO A 140 -2.31 -13.14 10.91
CA PRO A 140 -1.81 -13.53 12.21
C PRO A 140 -0.67 -14.49 11.95
N THR A 141 0.52 -14.16 12.44
CA THR A 141 1.70 -15.02 12.29
C THR A 141 1.26 -16.39 12.72
N ARG A 142 1.12 -17.31 11.76
CA ARG A 142 0.67 -18.66 12.07
C ARG A 142 1.68 -19.18 13.08
N THR A 143 1.23 -19.40 14.32
CA THR A 143 2.06 -20.06 15.31
C THR A 143 2.56 -21.32 14.63
N PRO A 144 3.88 -21.51 14.48
CA PRO A 144 4.38 -22.69 13.80
C PRO A 144 3.77 -23.90 14.50
N THR A 145 2.91 -24.62 13.80
CA THR A 145 2.35 -25.87 14.32
C THR A 145 3.56 -26.74 14.60
N ARG A 146 3.80 -26.99 15.89
CA ARG A 146 4.92 -27.81 16.33
C ARG A 146 4.74 -29.17 15.66
N THR A 147 5.53 -29.46 14.63
CA THR A 147 5.52 -30.77 14.01
C THR A 147 5.84 -31.76 15.13
N PRO A 148 4.95 -32.72 15.45
CA PRO A 148 5.26 -33.72 16.45
C PRO A 148 6.54 -34.44 16.01
N LEU A 149 7.52 -34.49 16.91
CA LEU A 149 8.76 -35.21 16.69
C LEU A 149 8.38 -36.67 16.43
N ALA A 150 8.65 -37.19 15.23
CA ALA A 150 8.45 -38.60 14.96
C ALA A 150 9.26 -39.40 15.98
N SER A 151 8.60 -40.23 16.79
CA SER A 151 9.26 -41.15 17.70
C SER A 151 10.16 -42.07 16.88
N VAL A 152 11.46 -41.87 16.95
CA VAL A 152 12.44 -42.78 16.37
C VAL A 152 12.42 -44.04 17.24
N THR A 153 11.71 -45.06 16.80
CA THR A 153 11.82 -46.41 17.37
C THR A 153 13.20 -46.93 17.00
N ALA A 154 14.13 -46.91 17.96
CA ALA A 154 15.43 -47.53 17.78
C ALA A 154 15.26 -49.05 17.70
N THR A 155 15.59 -49.64 16.55
CA THR A 155 15.65 -51.10 16.40
C THR A 155 16.87 -51.62 17.18
N PRO A 156 16.73 -52.56 18.13
CA PRO A 156 17.86 -53.13 18.83
C PRO A 156 18.74 -53.92 17.85
N VAL A 157 20.01 -53.54 17.73
CA VAL A 157 21.03 -54.33 17.04
C VAL A 157 21.34 -55.55 17.90
N SER A 158 20.95 -56.73 17.43
CA SER A 158 21.30 -58.00 18.08
C SER A 158 22.79 -58.25 17.89
N GLY A 159 23.55 -58.21 18.99
CA GLY A 159 24.96 -58.56 19.02
C GLY A 159 25.14 -60.08 18.93
N SER A 160 25.67 -60.56 17.81
CA SER A 160 26.15 -61.94 17.71
C SER A 160 27.44 -62.11 18.50
N SER A 161 27.38 -62.89 19.57
CA SER A 161 28.54 -63.38 20.31
C SER A 161 29.35 -64.34 19.43
N ILE A 162 30.62 -64.01 19.19
CA ILE A 162 31.58 -64.93 18.58
C ILE A 162 32.09 -65.84 19.69
N SER A 163 31.68 -67.11 19.66
CA SER A 163 32.26 -68.17 20.49
C SER A 163 33.46 -68.75 19.76
N GLY A 164 34.60 -68.79 20.44
CA GLY A 164 35.86 -69.29 19.89
C GLY A 164 35.92 -70.81 19.75
N CYS A 165 36.89 -71.23 18.94
CA CYS A 165 37.75 -72.39 19.09
C CYS A 165 39.12 -72.01 18.53
#